data_AF-A0A7J3QER2-F1
#
_entry.id   AF-A0A7J3QER2-F1
#
_cell.length_a   1.000
_cell.length_b   1.000
_cell.length_c   1.000
_cell.angle_alpha   90.00
_cell.angle_beta   90.00
_cell.angle_gamma   90.00
#
_symmetry.space_group_name_H-M   'P 1'
#
loop_
_entity.id
_entity.type
_entity.pdbx_description
1 polymer ?
#
loop_
_entity_poly.entity_id
_entity_poly.type
_entity_poly.pdbx_seq_one_letter_code
_entity_poly.pdbx_strand_id
1 'polypeptide(L)'
;LILVPKNTWELGKGLEDPRIDVDGGDIHILYTAVAPSPKGIAPLQAYALLSGFFEEKRRGYIKILADKEYILYPWKDSALLEAVKGRRYILTRPLIKYGDTSIEIGWKGFIDLNNLVIEYDTLQPILPFEEWELKVGWSTNAVKLYSNEYLVGWHAVLKSMIYVNGFAIIDKEGELQAVTDYMLVPETLPELYGDRPGVIFGCGLIKRNDLIYWIGGVSDFAIGIYEAELDKILENMREIKH
;
A
#
# COMPACT_ATOMS: atom_id res chain seq x y z
N LEU A 1 -10.58 16.05 11.99
CA LEU A 1 -10.42 14.57 11.92
C LEU A 1 -11.28 14.07 10.78
N ILE A 2 -10.69 13.37 9.80
CA ILE A 2 -11.39 12.90 8.59
C ILE A 2 -12.08 11.55 8.85
N LEU A 3 -11.35 10.59 9.42
CA LEU A 3 -11.87 9.31 9.89
C LEU A 3 -11.50 9.11 11.36
N VAL A 4 -12.42 8.52 12.14
CA VAL A 4 -12.20 8.08 13.52
C VAL A 4 -12.73 6.66 13.69
N PRO A 5 -12.16 5.84 14.59
CA PRO A 5 -12.69 4.50 14.88
C PRO A 5 -14.16 4.59 15.32
N LYS A 6 -15.03 3.81 14.70
CA LYS A 6 -16.45 3.72 15.08
C LYS A 6 -17.03 2.30 15.01
N ASN A 7 -16.30 1.36 14.41
CA ASN A 7 -16.68 -0.04 14.35
C ASN A 7 -15.78 -0.88 15.27
N THR A 8 -16.31 -1.99 15.80
CA THR A 8 -15.56 -2.88 16.71
C THR A 8 -14.26 -3.43 16.11
N TRP A 9 -14.23 -3.66 14.79
CA TRP A 9 -13.05 -4.11 14.04
C TRP A 9 -11.98 -3.02 13.84
N GLU A 10 -12.17 -1.83 14.39
CA GLU A 10 -11.21 -0.72 14.38
C GLU A 10 -10.68 -0.41 15.79
N LEU A 11 -11.25 -1.01 16.83
CA LEU A 11 -11.00 -0.64 18.23
C LEU A 11 -9.78 -1.34 18.87
N GLY A 12 -9.00 -2.09 18.10
CA GLY A 12 -7.78 -2.74 18.62
C GLY A 12 -6.65 -1.73 18.82
N LYS A 13 -6.30 -0.99 17.77
CA LYS A 13 -5.37 0.17 17.84
C LYS A 13 -5.82 1.40 17.05
N GLY A 14 -6.94 1.33 16.34
CA GLY A 14 -7.45 2.42 15.51
C GLY A 14 -7.24 2.18 14.01
N LEU A 15 -7.07 3.30 13.31
CA LEU A 15 -6.90 3.37 11.86
C LEU A 15 -5.47 3.83 11.57
N GLU A 16 -4.74 3.04 10.79
CA GLU A 16 -3.32 3.26 10.49
C GLU A 16 -3.13 3.39 8.98
N ASP A 17 -2.06 4.08 8.59
CA ASP A 17 -1.45 4.01 7.26
C ASP A 17 -2.41 4.27 6.07
N PRO A 18 -3.12 5.41 5.99
CA PRO A 18 -4.04 5.68 4.89
C PRO A 18 -3.31 5.88 3.55
N ARG A 19 -3.86 5.30 2.48
CA ARG A 19 -3.54 5.61 1.07
C ARG A 19 -4.80 6.16 0.41
N ILE A 20 -4.64 7.26 -0.32
CA ILE A 20 -5.75 8.02 -0.88
C ILE A 20 -5.70 7.98 -2.40
N ASP A 21 -6.86 7.71 -3.01
CA ASP A 21 -7.11 7.84 -4.44
C ASP A 21 -8.34 8.74 -4.64
N VAL A 22 -8.27 9.66 -5.60
CA VAL A 22 -9.35 10.63 -5.88
C VAL A 22 -9.84 10.44 -7.30
N ASP A 23 -11.12 10.06 -7.44
CA ASP A 23 -11.75 9.80 -8.73
C ASP A 23 -13.15 10.42 -8.76
N GLY A 24 -13.47 11.16 -9.81
CA GLY A 24 -14.79 11.79 -9.97
C GLY A 24 -15.19 12.75 -8.84
N GLY A 25 -14.24 13.27 -8.07
CA GLY A 25 -14.49 14.09 -6.87
C GLY A 25 -14.81 13.29 -5.60
N ASP A 26 -14.86 11.96 -5.70
CA ASP A 26 -14.94 11.07 -4.55
C ASP A 26 -13.53 10.69 -4.05
N ILE A 27 -13.42 10.51 -2.74
CA ILE A 27 -12.16 10.23 -2.05
C ILE A 27 -12.20 8.78 -1.57
N HIS A 28 -11.42 7.92 -2.20
CA HIS A 28 -11.22 6.53 -1.84
C HIS A 28 -10.05 6.43 -0.86
N ILE A 29 -10.30 5.91 0.34
CA ILE A 29 -9.28 5.75 1.38
C ILE A 29 -9.12 4.28 1.70
N LEU A 30 -7.97 3.72 1.34
CA LEU A 30 -7.49 2.47 1.90
C LEU A 30 -6.77 2.75 3.21
N TYR A 31 -7.02 1.98 4.26
CA TYR A 31 -6.33 2.12 5.55
C TYR A 31 -6.25 0.77 6.26
N THR A 32 -5.34 0.63 7.20
CA THR A 32 -5.29 -0.55 8.06
C THR A 32 -6.20 -0.32 9.27
N ALA A 33 -7.23 -1.14 9.43
CA ALA A 33 -7.99 -1.21 10.67
C ALA A 33 -7.38 -2.29 11.56
N VAL A 34 -6.92 -1.89 12.73
CA VAL A 34 -6.34 -2.84 13.69
C VAL A 34 -7.45 -3.39 14.57
N ALA A 35 -7.93 -4.58 14.23
CA ALA A 35 -9.04 -5.24 14.89
C ALA A 35 -8.59 -5.97 16.16
N PRO A 36 -9.41 -5.98 17.24
CA PRO A 36 -9.24 -6.93 18.33
C PRO A 36 -9.35 -8.37 17.81
N SER A 37 -8.48 -9.27 18.29
CA SER A 37 -8.55 -10.69 17.97
C SER A 37 -8.28 -11.55 19.22
N PRO A 38 -8.70 -12.84 19.25
CA PRO A 38 -8.38 -13.73 20.37
C PRO A 38 -6.88 -13.87 20.65
N LYS A 39 -6.02 -13.57 19.67
CA LYS A 39 -4.56 -13.61 19.77
C LYS A 39 -3.94 -12.22 19.97
N GLY A 40 -4.74 -11.22 20.36
CA GLY A 40 -4.33 -9.83 20.55
C GLY A 40 -4.98 -8.92 19.52
N ILE A 41 -4.26 -8.60 18.45
CA ILE A 41 -4.74 -7.73 17.36
C ILE A 41 -4.54 -8.38 16.00
N ALA A 42 -5.34 -7.99 15.02
CA ALA A 42 -5.21 -8.43 13.63
C ALA A 42 -5.38 -7.22 12.68
N PRO A 43 -4.44 -6.99 11.75
CA PRO A 43 -4.60 -5.96 10.73
C PRO A 43 -5.64 -6.40 9.70
N LEU A 44 -6.60 -5.53 9.41
CA LEU A 44 -7.55 -5.68 8.31
C LEU A 44 -7.35 -4.53 7.33
N GLN A 45 -7.19 -4.82 6.05
CA GLN A 45 -7.24 -3.77 5.05
C GLN A 45 -8.67 -3.29 4.89
N ALA A 46 -8.86 -2.06 5.34
CA ALA A 46 -10.12 -1.37 5.31
C ALA A 46 -10.19 -0.35 4.18
N TYR A 47 -11.42 0.05 3.90
CA TYR A 47 -11.78 0.99 2.86
C TYR A 47 -12.86 1.95 3.38
N ALA A 48 -12.71 3.22 3.05
CA ALA A 48 -13.74 4.23 3.20
C ALA A 48 -13.91 5.00 1.88
N LEU A 49 -15.16 5.34 1.56
CA LEU A 49 -15.49 6.26 0.47
C LEU A 49 -16.07 7.53 1.10
N LEU A 50 -15.51 8.67 0.73
CA LEU A 50 -16.01 9.98 1.13
C LEU A 50 -16.40 10.79 -0.10
N SER A 51 -17.37 11.70 0.05
CA SER A 51 -17.61 12.75 -0.94
C SER A 51 -16.45 13.76 -0.97
N GLY A 52 -16.39 14.62 -1.99
CA GLY A 52 -15.47 15.77 -2.02
C GLY A 52 -15.66 16.77 -0.88
N PHE A 53 -16.74 16.66 -0.11
CA PHE A 53 -17.00 17.42 1.13
C PHE A 53 -16.67 16.62 2.40
N PHE A 54 -15.96 15.51 2.28
CA PHE A 54 -15.57 14.60 3.37
C PHE A 54 -16.74 13.92 4.09
N GLU A 55 -17.89 13.78 3.42
CA GLU A 55 -19.02 13.02 3.97
C GLU A 55 -18.83 11.52 3.71
N GLU A 56 -18.87 10.69 4.76
CA GLU A 56 -18.66 9.26 4.63
C GLU A 56 -19.85 8.59 3.91
N LYS A 57 -19.60 8.07 2.71
CA LYS A 57 -20.57 7.35 1.88
C LYS A 57 -20.55 5.84 2.15
N ARG A 58 -19.38 5.28 2.45
CA ARG A 58 -19.19 3.85 2.64
C ARG A 58 -18.00 3.56 3.55
N ARG A 59 -18.08 2.46 4.30
CA ARG A 59 -16.98 1.96 5.11
C ARG A 59 -17.06 0.45 5.31
N GLY A 60 -15.92 -0.23 5.32
CA GLY A 60 -15.81 -1.65 5.61
C GLY A 60 -14.38 -2.15 5.45
N TYR A 61 -14.20 -3.46 5.51
CA TYR A 61 -12.92 -4.11 5.22
C TYR A 61 -13.02 -5.10 4.08
N ILE A 62 -11.91 -5.24 3.36
CA ILE A 62 -11.81 -6.04 2.15
C ILE A 62 -11.70 -7.52 2.54
N LYS A 63 -12.34 -8.38 1.75
CA LYS A 63 -12.34 -9.84 1.90
C LYS A 63 -11.93 -10.49 0.59
N ILE A 64 -11.45 -11.72 0.65
CA ILE A 64 -11.29 -12.55 -0.55
C ILE A 64 -12.59 -13.34 -0.74
N LEU A 65 -13.11 -13.37 -1.97
CA LEU A 65 -14.20 -14.25 -2.36
C LEU A 65 -13.63 -15.47 -3.07
N ALA A 66 -13.76 -16.66 -2.46
CA ALA A 66 -13.37 -17.94 -3.05
C ALA A 66 -14.52 -18.93 -2.91
N ASP A 67 -14.95 -19.55 -4.01
CA ASP A 67 -16.02 -20.56 -4.03
C ASP A 67 -17.31 -20.15 -3.30
N LYS A 68 -17.69 -18.87 -3.39
CA LYS A 68 -18.84 -18.23 -2.69
C LYS A 68 -18.68 -18.07 -1.17
N GLU A 69 -17.49 -18.35 -0.65
CA GLU A 69 -17.12 -18.10 0.74
C GLU A 69 -16.26 -16.84 0.85
N TYR A 70 -16.50 -16.07 1.92
CA TYR A 70 -15.67 -14.93 2.26
C TYR A 70 -14.53 -15.37 3.17
N ILE A 71 -13.31 -15.23 2.67
CA ILE A 71 -12.09 -15.52 3.42
C ILE A 71 -11.48 -14.21 3.90
N LEU A 72 -11.15 -14.18 5.20
CA LEU A 72 -10.47 -13.06 5.83
C LEU A 72 -9.02 -13.44 6.12
N TYR A 73 -8.10 -12.73 5.49
CA TYR A 73 -6.68 -12.79 5.81
C TYR A 73 -6.24 -11.47 6.46
N PRO A 74 -5.27 -11.52 7.40
CA PRO A 74 -4.63 -10.30 7.85
C PRO A 74 -3.81 -9.72 6.70
N TRP A 75 -4.10 -8.48 6.30
CA TRP A 75 -3.30 -7.79 5.30
C TRP A 75 -3.41 -6.28 5.43
N LYS A 76 -2.44 -5.60 4.83
CA LYS A 76 -2.28 -4.14 4.81
C LYS A 76 -1.52 -3.74 3.55
N ASP A 77 -1.12 -2.48 3.44
CA ASP A 77 -0.20 -1.99 2.41
C ASP A 77 -0.77 -2.21 1.01
N SER A 78 -1.90 -1.55 0.76
CA SER A 78 -2.61 -1.61 -0.52
C SER A 78 -2.70 -0.26 -1.21
N ALA A 79 -2.77 -0.30 -2.54
CA ALA A 79 -2.99 0.86 -3.40
C ALA A 79 -4.03 0.52 -4.48
N LEU A 80 -4.91 1.47 -4.81
CA LEU A 80 -5.84 1.34 -5.93
C LEU A 80 -5.18 1.88 -7.20
N LEU A 81 -5.41 1.21 -8.32
CA LEU A 81 -5.21 1.77 -9.66
C LEU A 81 -6.53 2.33 -10.19
N GLU A 82 -6.49 3.11 -11.26
CA GLU A 82 -7.71 3.63 -11.89
C GLU A 82 -8.61 2.50 -12.40
N ALA A 83 -9.89 2.83 -12.58
CA ALA A 83 -10.87 1.89 -13.11
C ALA A 83 -10.66 1.62 -14.60
N VAL A 84 -10.63 0.34 -14.96
CA VAL A 84 -10.67 -0.15 -16.34
C VAL A 84 -11.98 -0.92 -16.51
N LYS A 85 -12.86 -0.42 -17.39
CA LYS A 85 -14.18 -1.04 -17.67
C LYS A 85 -15.04 -1.29 -16.43
N GLY A 86 -15.00 -0.37 -15.46
CA GLY A 86 -15.80 -0.45 -14.23
C GLY A 86 -15.26 -1.40 -13.15
N ARG A 87 -14.08 -2.00 -13.37
CA ARG A 87 -13.33 -2.76 -12.36
C ARG A 87 -12.04 -2.02 -12.02
N ARG A 88 -11.56 -2.14 -10.78
CA ARG A 88 -10.26 -1.58 -10.38
C ARG A 88 -9.29 -2.69 -10.05
N TYR A 89 -8.03 -2.50 -10.43
CA TYR A 89 -6.95 -3.27 -9.86
C TYR A 89 -6.61 -2.72 -8.47
N ILE A 90 -6.29 -3.64 -7.57
CA ILE A 90 -5.70 -3.34 -6.28
C ILE A 90 -4.34 -4.02 -6.20
N LEU A 91 -3.35 -3.24 -5.80
CA LEU A 91 -2.08 -3.73 -5.30
C LEU A 91 -2.29 -4.01 -3.81
N THR A 92 -1.91 -5.20 -3.34
CA THR A 92 -2.15 -5.63 -1.96
C THR A 92 -1.03 -6.52 -1.44
N ARG A 93 -1.00 -6.80 -0.14
CA ARG A 93 0.06 -7.54 0.54
C ARG A 93 -0.52 -8.44 1.64
N PRO A 94 -1.12 -9.58 1.28
CA PRO A 94 -1.60 -10.57 2.25
C PRO A 94 -0.47 -11.18 3.08
N LEU A 95 -0.74 -11.40 4.37
CA LEU A 95 0.07 -12.29 5.21
C LEU A 95 -0.44 -13.71 5.00
N ILE A 96 0.29 -14.47 4.19
CA ILE A 96 -0.03 -15.86 3.87
C ILE A 96 0.80 -16.75 4.80
N LYS A 97 0.15 -17.67 5.51
CA LYS A 97 0.83 -18.66 6.35
C LYS A 97 1.11 -19.92 5.54
N TYR A 98 2.33 -20.39 5.59
CA TYR A 98 2.75 -21.65 4.99
C TYR A 98 3.59 -22.44 6.01
N GLY A 99 2.95 -23.42 6.66
CA GLY A 99 3.54 -24.12 7.81
C GLY A 99 3.91 -23.14 8.93
N ASP A 100 5.17 -23.18 9.36
CA ASP A 100 5.73 -22.30 10.39
C ASP A 100 6.24 -20.95 9.85
N THR A 101 6.13 -20.73 8.53
CA THR A 101 6.56 -19.49 7.88
C THR A 101 5.38 -18.60 7.48
N SER A 102 5.66 -17.31 7.36
CA SER A 102 4.72 -16.34 6.78
C SER A 102 5.36 -15.65 5.58
N ILE A 103 4.61 -15.58 4.49
CA ILE A 103 5.00 -14.89 3.26
C ILE A 103 4.23 -13.58 3.20
N GLU A 104 4.98 -12.50 3.02
CA GLU A 104 4.49 -11.13 2.98
C GLU A 104 5.17 -10.45 1.77
N ILE A 105 4.59 -10.63 0.59
CA ILE A 105 5.05 -10.11 -0.71
C ILE A 105 3.94 -9.29 -1.37
N GLY A 106 4.24 -8.49 -2.39
CA GLY A 106 3.24 -7.71 -3.12
C GLY A 106 2.49 -8.54 -4.16
N TRP A 107 1.17 -8.36 -4.19
CA TRP A 107 0.22 -8.99 -5.11
C TRP A 107 -0.57 -7.92 -5.85
N LYS A 108 -1.14 -8.32 -6.98
CA LYS A 108 -2.25 -7.63 -7.63
C LYS A 108 -3.51 -8.48 -7.60
N GLY A 109 -4.66 -7.85 -7.76
CA GLY A 109 -5.92 -8.52 -8.02
C GLY A 109 -7.00 -7.53 -8.46
N PHE A 110 -8.17 -8.04 -8.84
CA PHE A 110 -9.34 -7.21 -9.11
C PHE A 110 -10.16 -7.03 -7.84
N ILE A 111 -10.55 -5.79 -7.57
CA ILE A 111 -11.44 -5.46 -6.45
C ILE A 111 -12.79 -4.95 -6.95
N ASP A 112 -13.86 -5.51 -6.38
CA ASP A 112 -15.19 -4.94 -6.40
C ASP A 112 -15.39 -4.08 -5.16
N LEU A 113 -15.27 -2.76 -5.32
CA LEU A 113 -15.48 -1.78 -4.25
C LEU A 113 -16.93 -1.70 -3.78
N ASN A 114 -17.90 -2.15 -4.59
CA ASN A 114 -19.32 -2.20 -4.21
C ASN A 114 -19.63 -3.36 -3.25
N ASN A 115 -18.79 -4.38 -3.18
CA ASN A 115 -18.91 -5.47 -2.23
C ASN A 115 -17.72 -5.59 -1.26
N LEU A 116 -16.65 -4.83 -1.51
CA LEU A 116 -15.36 -4.89 -0.80
C LEU A 116 -14.75 -6.29 -0.86
N VAL A 117 -14.70 -6.85 -2.07
CA VAL A 117 -14.21 -8.21 -2.30
C VAL A 117 -13.15 -8.22 -3.40
N ILE A 118 -12.13 -9.04 -3.19
CA ILE A 118 -11.16 -9.41 -4.21
C ILE A 118 -11.50 -10.84 -4.67
N GLU A 119 -11.62 -11.03 -5.98
CA GLU A 119 -11.85 -12.35 -6.58
C GLU A 119 -10.55 -13.17 -6.46
N TYR A 120 -10.59 -14.34 -5.80
CA TYR A 120 -9.38 -15.09 -5.46
C TYR A 120 -8.56 -15.53 -6.68
N ASP A 121 -9.22 -15.83 -7.78
CA ASP A 121 -8.64 -16.28 -9.05
C ASP A 121 -7.94 -15.16 -9.81
N THR A 122 -8.12 -13.92 -9.38
CA THR A 122 -7.43 -12.74 -9.92
C THR A 122 -6.17 -12.37 -9.14
N LEU A 123 -5.97 -12.95 -7.95
CA LEU A 123 -4.81 -12.66 -7.11
C LEU A 123 -3.54 -13.28 -7.70
N GLN A 124 -2.56 -12.44 -8.01
CA GLN A 124 -1.27 -12.85 -8.56
C GLN A 124 -0.12 -12.17 -7.82
N PRO A 125 0.92 -12.90 -7.40
CA PRO A 125 2.10 -12.30 -6.81
C PRO A 125 2.91 -11.59 -7.90
N ILE A 126 3.32 -10.35 -7.65
CA ILE A 126 4.03 -9.53 -8.65
C ILE A 126 5.27 -8.82 -8.09
N LEU A 127 5.40 -8.70 -6.77
CA LEU A 127 6.56 -8.08 -6.13
C LEU A 127 7.12 -9.05 -5.08
N PRO A 128 8.05 -9.94 -5.45
CA PRO A 128 8.74 -10.82 -4.50
C PRO A 128 9.71 -10.01 -3.63
N PHE A 129 10.26 -10.66 -2.61
CA PHE A 129 11.37 -10.12 -1.82
C PHE A 129 12.67 -10.87 -2.13
N GLU A 130 13.79 -10.24 -1.84
CA GLU A 130 15.15 -10.79 -1.99
C GLU A 130 15.64 -11.49 -0.72
N GLU A 131 16.69 -12.31 -0.82
CA GLU A 131 17.16 -13.11 0.32
C GLU A 131 17.63 -12.31 1.54
N TRP A 132 18.00 -11.03 1.37
CA TRP A 132 18.38 -10.13 2.45
C TRP A 132 17.20 -9.36 3.05
N GLU A 133 16.01 -9.49 2.45
CA GLU A 133 14.76 -8.92 2.90
C GLU A 133 13.97 -9.94 3.74
N LEU A 134 13.18 -9.45 4.67
CA LEU A 134 12.19 -10.22 5.43
C LEU A 134 10.82 -10.21 4.75
N LYS A 135 10.48 -9.08 4.13
CA LYS A 135 9.20 -8.84 3.46
C LYS A 135 9.21 -7.55 2.66
N VAL A 136 8.25 -7.46 1.74
CA VAL A 136 7.99 -6.26 0.94
C VAL A 136 6.50 -5.89 0.95
N GLY A 137 6.17 -4.67 0.54
CA GLY A 137 4.78 -4.24 0.37
C GLY A 137 4.64 -2.87 -0.31
N TRP A 138 3.40 -2.54 -0.69
CA TRP A 138 3.07 -1.28 -1.34
C TRP A 138 3.00 -0.14 -0.33
N SER A 139 3.87 0.85 -0.48
CA SER A 139 3.97 1.95 0.48
C SER A 139 2.99 3.07 0.15
N THR A 140 2.94 3.61 -1.07
CA THR A 140 2.12 4.79 -1.37
C THR A 140 0.83 4.46 -2.10
N ASN A 141 -0.04 5.46 -2.28
CA ASN A 141 -1.02 5.43 -3.38
C ASN A 141 -0.33 5.36 -4.75
N ALA A 142 -1.10 5.02 -5.78
CA ALA A 142 -0.63 5.03 -7.16
C ALA A 142 -0.78 6.43 -7.78
N VAL A 143 0.20 6.84 -8.59
CA VAL A 143 0.20 8.09 -9.34
C VAL A 143 0.29 7.76 -10.82
N LYS A 144 -0.70 8.17 -11.60
CA LYS A 144 -0.72 7.94 -13.04
C LYS A 144 0.34 8.78 -13.76
N LEU A 145 1.06 8.12 -14.66
CA LEU A 145 2.00 8.70 -15.62
C LEU A 145 1.33 8.82 -17.00
N TYR A 146 2.00 9.51 -17.94
CA TYR A 146 1.43 9.80 -19.26
C TYR A 146 1.21 8.56 -20.15
N SER A 147 1.85 7.44 -19.85
CA SER A 147 1.90 6.19 -20.64
C SER A 147 0.81 5.16 -20.30
N ASN A 148 -0.20 5.50 -19.48
CA ASN A 148 -1.09 4.53 -18.80
C ASN A 148 -0.36 3.60 -17.82
N GLU A 149 0.81 4.03 -17.37
CA GLU A 149 1.55 3.41 -16.28
C GLU A 149 1.32 4.20 -14.99
N TYR A 150 1.62 3.57 -13.86
CA TYR A 150 1.50 4.13 -12.53
C TYR A 150 2.84 4.04 -11.84
N LEU A 151 3.26 5.15 -11.25
CA LEU A 151 4.32 5.18 -10.26
C LEU A 151 3.73 4.85 -8.89
N VAL A 152 4.29 3.85 -8.23
CA VAL A 152 3.88 3.41 -6.88
C VAL A 152 5.13 3.25 -6.04
N GLY A 153 5.15 3.81 -4.83
CA GLY A 153 6.22 3.51 -3.87
C GLY A 153 6.06 2.11 -3.30
N TRP A 154 7.15 1.37 -3.12
CA TRP A 154 7.19 0.10 -2.39
C TRP A 154 8.20 0.18 -1.26
N HIS A 155 8.06 -0.70 -0.27
CA HIS A 155 9.01 -0.82 0.84
C HIS A 155 9.50 -2.25 0.99
N ALA A 156 10.70 -2.40 1.55
CA ALA A 156 11.23 -3.63 2.10
C ALA A 156 11.52 -3.46 3.58
N VAL A 157 11.38 -4.55 4.33
CA VAL A 157 11.96 -4.69 5.67
C VAL A 157 13.16 -5.58 5.52
N LEU A 158 14.36 -5.05 5.76
CA LEU A 158 15.60 -5.82 5.70
C LEU A 158 15.69 -6.77 6.89
N LYS A 159 16.53 -7.81 6.79
CA LYS A 159 16.85 -8.70 7.94
C LYS A 159 17.46 -7.94 9.13
N SER A 160 18.03 -6.76 8.89
CA SER A 160 18.48 -5.82 9.92
C SER A 160 17.35 -5.04 10.61
N MET A 161 16.08 -5.31 10.26
CA MET A 161 14.87 -4.62 10.72
C MET A 161 14.74 -3.16 10.25
N ILE A 162 15.63 -2.71 9.35
CA ILE A 162 15.56 -1.39 8.71
C ILE A 162 14.50 -1.41 7.60
N TYR A 163 13.70 -0.34 7.55
CA TYR A 163 12.73 -0.15 6.48
C TYR A 163 13.30 0.78 5.42
N VAL A 164 13.32 0.30 4.18
CA VAL A 164 13.83 1.01 3.01
C VAL A 164 12.73 1.06 1.95
N ASN A 165 12.75 2.08 1.09
CA ASN A 165 11.72 2.26 0.07
C ASN A 165 12.32 2.52 -1.30
N GLY A 166 11.58 2.14 -2.33
CA GLY A 166 11.86 2.42 -3.73
C GLY A 166 10.57 2.74 -4.48
N PHE A 167 10.68 2.84 -5.80
CA PHE A 167 9.55 3.03 -6.70
C PHE A 167 9.37 1.86 -7.64
N ALA A 168 8.14 1.65 -8.07
CA ALA A 168 7.71 0.65 -9.02
C ALA A 168 6.89 1.31 -10.14
N ILE A 169 7.09 0.84 -11.36
CA ILE A 169 6.21 1.12 -12.51
C ILE A 169 5.25 -0.05 -12.65
N ILE A 170 3.95 0.26 -12.60
CA ILE A 170 2.86 -0.68 -12.74
C ILE A 170 2.06 -0.31 -13.98
N ASP A 171 1.75 -1.26 -14.85
CA ASP A 171 0.91 -0.97 -16.02
C ASP A 171 -0.60 -0.88 -15.66
N LYS A 172 -1.44 -0.61 -16.66
CA LYS A 172 -2.90 -0.55 -16.50
C LYS A 172 -3.57 -1.89 -16.20
N GLU A 173 -2.87 -2.99 -16.42
CA GLU A 173 -3.26 -4.35 -16.04
C GLU A 173 -2.76 -4.75 -14.63
N GLY A 174 -2.10 -3.83 -13.93
CA GLY A 174 -1.54 -4.04 -12.61
C GLY A 174 -0.24 -4.84 -12.62
N GLU A 175 0.38 -5.12 -13.78
CA GLU A 175 1.64 -5.84 -13.87
C GLU A 175 2.84 -4.96 -13.48
N LEU A 176 3.81 -5.56 -12.81
CA LEU A 176 5.06 -4.90 -12.46
C LEU A 176 6.00 -4.84 -13.67
N GLN A 177 6.28 -3.63 -14.16
CA GLN A 177 7.13 -3.39 -15.32
C GLN A 177 8.58 -3.08 -14.95
N ALA A 178 8.78 -2.29 -13.89
CA ALA A 178 10.11 -1.88 -13.45
C ALA A 178 10.13 -1.52 -11.96
N VAL A 179 11.31 -1.60 -11.34
CA VAL A 179 11.56 -1.11 -9.97
C VAL A 179 12.87 -0.34 -9.91
N THR A 180 12.97 0.64 -9.02
CA THR A 180 14.26 1.17 -8.58
C THR A 180 14.90 0.23 -7.56
N ASP A 181 16.20 0.38 -7.31
CA ASP A 181 16.78 -0.05 -6.03
C ASP A 181 16.18 0.79 -4.87
N TYR A 182 16.69 0.62 -3.64
CA TYR A 182 16.28 1.46 -2.52
C TYR A 182 16.72 2.91 -2.73
N MET A 183 15.74 3.81 -2.82
CA MET A 183 15.94 5.25 -3.02
C MET A 183 15.82 6.04 -1.71
N LEU A 184 15.12 5.47 -0.72
CA LEU A 184 14.89 6.06 0.60
C LEU A 184 15.39 5.07 1.65
N VAL A 185 16.59 5.32 2.16
CA VAL A 185 17.26 4.53 3.20
C VAL A 185 17.48 5.45 4.41
N PRO A 186 17.18 5.00 5.64
CA PRO A 186 17.46 5.77 6.85
C PRO A 186 18.95 6.12 6.99
N GLU A 187 19.28 7.40 6.99
CA GLU A 187 20.66 7.91 7.09
C GLU A 187 20.80 9.03 8.11
N THR A 188 19.75 9.84 8.31
CA THR A 188 19.79 10.98 9.22
C THR A 188 19.43 10.60 10.66
N LEU A 189 19.83 11.42 11.64
CA LEU A 189 19.49 11.17 13.05
C LEU A 189 17.97 11.00 13.28
N PRO A 190 17.07 11.83 12.71
CA PRO A 190 15.64 11.58 12.81
C PRO A 190 15.18 10.25 12.19
N GLU A 191 15.81 9.77 11.13
CA GLU A 191 15.44 8.49 10.49
C GLU A 191 16.01 7.28 11.23
N LEU A 192 17.09 7.47 11.98
CA LEU A 192 17.76 6.43 12.75
C LEU A 192 17.29 6.37 14.21
N TYR A 193 16.57 7.39 14.70
CA TYR A 193 16.10 7.48 16.10
C TYR A 193 14.65 7.96 16.18
N GLY A 194 13.85 7.29 16.99
CA GLY A 194 12.44 7.61 17.25
C GLY A 194 11.73 6.47 17.98
N ASP A 195 10.41 6.45 17.93
CA ASP A 195 9.59 5.37 18.51
C ASP A 195 9.87 4.03 17.82
N ARG A 196 10.22 4.08 16.54
CA ARG A 196 10.69 2.93 15.76
C ARG A 196 11.95 3.26 14.96
N PRO A 197 13.15 3.12 15.55
CA PRO A 197 14.43 3.43 14.90
C PRO A 197 14.62 2.74 13.55
N GLY A 198 15.17 3.46 12.56
CA GLY A 198 15.50 2.90 11.25
C GLY A 198 14.28 2.65 10.36
N VAL A 199 13.23 3.46 10.54
CA VAL A 199 12.01 3.34 9.76
C VAL A 199 11.73 4.59 8.93
N ILE A 200 11.72 4.41 7.62
CA ILE A 200 11.05 5.32 6.67
C ILE A 200 9.89 4.52 6.08
N PHE A 201 8.65 5.01 6.18
CA PHE A 201 7.47 4.26 5.74
C PHE A 201 6.48 5.12 4.95
N GLY A 202 6.33 4.81 3.66
CA GLY A 202 5.51 5.61 2.74
C GLY A 202 4.03 5.37 2.92
N CYS A 203 3.25 6.43 2.72
CA CYS A 203 1.79 6.38 2.69
C CYS A 203 1.22 7.22 1.54
N GLY A 204 1.92 8.29 1.13
CA GLY A 204 1.46 9.23 0.12
C GLY A 204 2.47 9.46 -1.00
N LEU A 205 1.95 9.63 -2.21
CA LEU A 205 2.71 10.00 -3.39
C LEU A 205 1.91 11.04 -4.19
N ILE A 206 2.55 12.16 -4.49
CA ILE A 206 1.94 13.26 -5.25
C ILE A 206 2.88 13.62 -6.40
N LYS A 207 2.33 13.69 -7.62
CA LYS A 207 3.01 14.31 -8.76
C LYS A 207 2.51 15.74 -8.94
N ARG A 208 3.43 16.69 -9.04
CA ARG A 208 3.15 18.07 -9.41
C ARG A 208 4.19 18.53 -10.43
N ASN A 209 3.74 18.80 -11.65
CA ASN A 209 4.63 19.01 -12.80
C ASN A 209 5.57 17.81 -12.95
N ASP A 210 6.88 18.04 -12.95
CA ASP A 210 7.93 17.03 -13.09
C ASP A 210 8.52 16.62 -11.74
N LEU A 211 7.87 17.00 -10.63
CA LEU A 211 8.30 16.64 -9.28
C LEU A 211 7.38 15.57 -8.68
N ILE A 212 8.00 14.63 -7.98
CA ILE A 212 7.38 13.62 -7.16
C ILE A 212 7.63 13.96 -5.70
N TYR A 213 6.56 14.01 -4.92
CA TYR A 213 6.59 14.16 -3.48
C TYR A 213 6.18 12.84 -2.83
N TRP A 214 7.12 12.21 -2.15
CA TRP A 214 6.88 11.04 -1.33
C TRP A 214 6.66 11.48 0.11
N ILE A 215 5.59 11.00 0.74
CA ILE A 215 5.14 11.41 2.07
C ILE A 215 4.99 10.18 2.95
N GLY A 216 5.62 10.17 4.11
CA GLY A 216 5.64 9.00 4.97
C GLY A 216 6.15 9.25 6.39
N GLY A 217 5.97 8.24 7.23
CA GLY A 217 6.47 8.25 8.60
C GLY A 217 7.99 8.17 8.66
N VAL A 218 8.57 8.89 9.61
CA VAL A 218 9.99 8.86 9.96
C VAL A 218 10.10 8.42 11.42
N SER A 219 10.73 7.27 11.63
CA SER A 219 10.90 6.55 12.90
C SER A 219 9.63 6.47 13.77
N ASP A 220 8.46 6.34 13.14
CA ASP A 220 7.12 6.33 13.75
C ASP A 220 6.79 7.52 14.69
N PHE A 221 7.52 8.65 14.60
CA PHE A 221 7.27 9.84 15.44
C PHE A 221 7.03 11.14 14.65
N ALA A 222 7.48 11.20 13.39
CA ALA A 222 7.36 12.37 12.54
C ALA A 222 6.87 11.99 11.13
N ILE A 223 6.52 13.01 10.33
CA ILE A 223 6.21 12.86 8.91
C ILE A 223 7.29 13.57 8.09
N GLY A 224 7.87 12.84 7.14
CA GLY A 224 8.80 13.36 6.16
C GLY A 224 8.11 13.64 4.82
N ILE A 225 8.61 14.65 4.11
CA ILE A 225 8.25 14.96 2.73
C ILE A 225 9.55 14.99 1.94
N TYR A 226 9.69 14.07 0.99
CA TYR A 226 10.86 13.93 0.15
C TYR A 226 10.47 14.30 -1.28
N GLU A 227 11.31 15.11 -1.92
CA GLU A 227 11.08 15.63 -3.28
C GLU A 227 12.16 15.08 -4.22
N ALA A 228 11.74 14.64 -5.40
CA ALA A 228 12.65 14.27 -6.48
C ALA A 228 12.04 14.60 -7.85
N GLU A 229 12.91 14.86 -8.82
CA GLU A 229 12.50 14.97 -10.23
C GLU A 229 12.07 13.59 -10.75
N LEU A 230 10.95 13.54 -11.48
CA LEU A 230 10.41 12.32 -12.05
C LEU A 230 11.44 11.65 -12.98
N ASP A 231 12.10 12.41 -13.84
CA ASP A 231 13.07 11.88 -14.78
C ASP A 231 14.23 11.18 -14.07
N LYS A 232 14.73 11.73 -12.95
CA LYS A 232 15.76 11.08 -12.13
C LYS A 232 15.29 9.77 -11.50
N ILE A 233 14.01 9.68 -11.10
CA ILE A 233 13.44 8.42 -10.62
C ILE A 233 13.40 7.40 -11.77
N LEU A 234 12.93 7.81 -12.95
CA LEU A 234 12.81 6.96 -14.13
C LEU A 234 14.16 6.47 -14.65
N GLU A 235 15.22 7.29 -14.60
CA GLU A 235 16.59 6.92 -14.95
C GLU A 235 17.17 5.79 -14.08
N ASN A 236 16.65 5.63 -12.84
CA ASN A 236 17.08 4.60 -11.90
C ASN A 236 16.20 3.33 -11.94
N MET A 237 15.22 3.26 -12.85
CA MET A 237 14.35 2.10 -13.01
C MET A 237 15.09 0.93 -13.69
N ARG A 238 14.86 -0.27 -13.17
CA ARG A 238 15.31 -1.53 -13.75
C ARG A 238 14.09 -2.30 -14.23
N GLU A 239 14.03 -2.58 -15.52
CA GLU A 239 12.95 -3.36 -16.13
C GLU A 239 12.93 -4.80 -15.59
N ILE A 240 11.74 -5.30 -15.31
CA ILE A 240 11.50 -6.70 -14.97
C ILE A 240 11.39 -7.48 -16.27
N LYS A 241 12.27 -8.48 -16.45
CA LYS A 241 12.15 -9.42 -17.57
C LYS A 241 11.19 -10.54 -17.19
N HIS A 242 10.07 -10.62 -17.91
CA HIS A 242 9.11 -11.72 -17.82
C HIS A 242 9.59 -12.98 -18.54
#